data_AF-A0A953DKV8-F1
#
_entry.id   AF-A0A953DKV8-F1
#
_cell.length_a   1.000
_cell.length_b   1.000
_cell.length_c   1.000
_cell.angle_alpha   90.00
_cell.angle_beta   90.00
_cell.angle_gamma   90.00
#
_symmetry.space_group_name_H-M   'P 1'
#
loop_
_entity.id
_entity.type
_entity.pdbx_description
1 polymer ?
#
loop_
_entity_poly.entity_id
_entity_poly.type
_entity_poly.pdbx_seq_one_letter_code
_entity_poly.pdbx_strand_id
1 'polypeptide(L)'
;MPAGRPAVGAAYVAAEGFRDELLTELGGAGTELVDRLVVTEGPPRPVAWTQNVWLEPRWIAFGSISEAARALKTIQRNWALHPGRHHRRAALIAEQLPHVSAKPLRFPAPAPTAPLGAWTLVEPGLMLASPRCSSPFPDGVVRFVEDREGPPNRAYLKLWEALTLIGRHPRPGEVCLDLGASPGGWTWVL
;
A
#
# COMPACT_ATOMS: atom_id res chain seq x y z
N MET A 1 2.26 25.62 16.04
CA MET A 1 1.89 24.21 15.85
C MET A 1 0.66 23.95 16.71
N PRO A 2 -0.50 23.53 16.18
CA PRO A 2 -1.65 23.24 17.04
C PRO A 2 -1.31 22.04 17.94
N ALA A 3 -1.57 22.19 19.23
CA ALA A 3 -1.27 21.20 20.26
C ALA A 3 -2.05 19.89 20.02
N GLY A 4 -1.41 18.74 20.24
CA GLY A 4 -2.08 17.43 20.27
C GLY A 4 -1.80 16.47 19.10
N ARG A 5 -0.94 16.81 18.13
CA ARG A 5 -0.58 15.86 17.06
C ARG A 5 0.53 14.92 17.52
N PRO A 6 0.38 13.59 17.41
CA PRO A 6 1.48 12.69 17.72
C PRO A 6 2.63 12.93 16.74
N ALA A 7 3.86 12.84 17.25
CA ALA A 7 5.02 12.75 16.38
C ALA A 7 4.83 11.54 15.44
N VAL A 8 5.26 11.66 14.20
CA VAL A 8 5.10 10.59 13.22
C VAL A 8 6.42 10.37 12.49
N GLY A 9 7.04 9.22 12.74
CA GLY A 9 8.25 8.77 12.07
C GLY A 9 7.98 7.72 11.00
N ALA A 10 6.92 6.92 11.16
CA ALA A 10 6.44 5.97 10.15
C ALA A 10 4.93 5.74 10.28
N ALA A 11 4.31 5.30 9.18
CA ALA A 11 2.95 4.74 9.21
C ALA A 11 2.93 3.40 8.47
N TYR A 12 2.20 2.44 9.01
CA TYR A 12 2.15 1.05 8.55
C TYR A 12 0.71 0.73 8.18
N VAL A 13 0.49 0.32 6.94
CA VAL A 13 -0.79 -0.25 6.49
C VAL A 13 -0.73 -1.73 6.80
N ALA A 14 -1.50 -2.20 7.78
CA ALA A 14 -1.58 -3.61 8.12
C ALA A 14 -2.01 -4.45 6.92
N ALA A 15 -1.47 -5.68 6.81
CA ALA A 15 -2.03 -6.68 5.92
C ALA A 15 -3.52 -6.91 6.26
N GLU A 16 -4.32 -7.26 5.25
CA GLU A 16 -5.76 -7.43 5.43
C GLU A 16 -6.03 -8.52 6.48
N GLY A 17 -6.76 -8.17 7.55
CA GLY A 17 -7.04 -9.06 8.67
C GLY A 17 -5.94 -9.19 9.73
N PHE A 18 -4.79 -8.53 9.58
CA PHE A 18 -3.62 -8.68 10.48
C PHE A 18 -3.25 -7.41 11.26
N ARG A 19 -4.23 -6.53 11.51
CA ARG A 19 -3.98 -5.27 12.22
C ARG A 19 -3.55 -5.49 13.67
N ASP A 20 -4.15 -6.45 14.35
CA ASP A 20 -3.89 -6.67 15.77
C ASP A 20 -2.53 -7.36 15.98
N GLU A 21 -2.11 -8.21 15.03
CA GLU A 21 -0.77 -8.77 14.94
C GLU A 21 0.28 -7.69 14.66
N LEU A 22 -0.03 -6.74 13.77
CA LEU A 22 0.83 -5.58 13.54
C LEU A 22 0.97 -4.73 14.79
N LEU A 23 -0.13 -4.44 15.51
CA LEU A 23 -0.09 -3.69 16.77
C LEU A 23 0.72 -4.44 17.83
N THR A 24 0.58 -5.77 17.92
CA THR A 24 1.36 -6.62 18.81
C THR A 24 2.85 -6.57 18.48
N GLU A 25 3.20 -6.66 17.20
CA GLU A 25 4.57 -6.58 16.70
C GLU A 25 5.17 -5.17 16.91
N LEU A 26 4.37 -4.12 16.78
CA LEU A 26 4.75 -2.74 17.05
C LEU A 26 4.88 -2.43 18.55
N GLY A 27 4.19 -3.20 19.40
CA GLY A 27 4.13 -2.99 20.84
C GLY A 27 3.51 -1.62 21.19
N GLY A 28 3.86 -1.08 22.35
CA GLY A 28 3.35 0.22 22.82
C GLY A 28 3.77 1.44 21.96
N ALA A 29 4.58 1.23 20.92
CA ALA A 29 4.98 2.30 19.99
C ALA A 29 3.96 2.54 18.87
N GLY A 30 3.09 1.56 18.59
CA GLY A 30 2.07 1.64 17.53
C GLY A 30 0.75 2.22 18.02
N THR A 31 0.23 3.22 17.34
CA THR A 31 -1.11 3.78 17.59
C THR A 31 -1.97 3.66 16.35
N GLU A 32 -3.15 3.04 16.46
CA GLU A 32 -4.13 3.01 15.37
C GLU A 32 -4.57 4.44 15.04
N LEU A 33 -4.46 4.82 13.76
CA LEU A 33 -4.90 6.12 13.28
C LEU A 33 -6.27 6.01 12.59
N VAL A 34 -6.38 5.15 11.59
CA VAL A 34 -7.62 4.92 10.84
C VAL A 34 -7.59 3.58 10.12
N ASP A 35 -8.68 2.81 10.21
CA ASP A 35 -8.81 1.50 9.55
C ASP A 35 -7.62 0.56 9.88
N ARG A 36 -6.77 0.27 8.89
CA ARG A 36 -5.56 -0.56 9.02
C ARG A 36 -4.28 0.25 9.14
N LEU A 37 -4.37 1.58 9.19
CA LEU A 37 -3.21 2.46 9.28
C LEU A 37 -2.82 2.68 10.74
N VAL A 38 -1.62 2.23 11.09
CA VAL A 38 -0.99 2.38 12.40
C VAL A 38 0.20 3.33 12.28
N VAL A 39 0.35 4.28 13.20
CA VAL A 39 1.48 5.22 13.22
C VAL A 39 2.44 4.94 14.37
N THR A 40 3.72 5.27 14.18
CA THR A 40 4.75 5.26 15.23
C THR A 40 5.50 6.58 15.24
N GLU A 41 5.98 7.02 16.41
CA GLU A 41 6.82 8.22 16.52
C GLU A 41 8.24 7.99 15.96
N GLY A 42 8.77 6.77 16.15
CA GLY A 42 10.09 6.38 15.68
C GLY A 42 10.18 6.14 14.16
N PRO A 43 11.41 6.03 13.62
CA PRO A 43 11.63 5.79 12.19
C PRO A 43 11.07 4.41 11.75
N PRO A 44 10.88 4.20 10.45
CA PRO A 44 10.40 2.93 9.93
C PRO A 44 11.35 1.79 10.30
N ARG A 45 10.78 0.66 10.74
CA ARG A 45 11.52 -0.58 11.00
C ARG A 45 10.85 -1.76 10.30
N PRO A 46 11.58 -2.84 10.01
CA PRO A 46 10.98 -4.05 9.49
C PRO A 46 9.92 -4.60 10.45
N VAL A 47 8.75 -4.91 9.89
CA VAL A 47 7.64 -5.61 10.55
C VAL A 47 7.01 -6.58 9.56
N ALA A 48 6.60 -7.75 10.01
CA ALA A 48 6.06 -8.81 9.16
C ALA A 48 4.61 -8.52 8.74
N TRP A 49 3.79 -7.95 9.63
CA TRP A 49 2.35 -7.80 9.42
C TRP A 49 1.95 -6.50 8.70
N THR A 50 2.79 -6.02 7.78
CA THR A 50 2.56 -4.79 7.01
C THR A 50 2.45 -5.06 5.52
N GLN A 51 1.45 -4.47 4.86
CA GLN A 51 1.29 -4.48 3.41
C GLN A 51 2.06 -3.32 2.74
N ASN A 52 2.10 -2.16 3.40
CA ASN A 52 2.78 -0.97 2.90
C ASN A 52 3.28 -0.12 4.07
N VAL A 53 4.46 0.48 3.93
CA VAL A 53 5.03 1.38 4.92
C VAL A 53 5.18 2.76 4.31
N TRP A 54 4.59 3.76 4.95
CA TRP A 54 4.76 5.17 4.67
C TRP A 54 6.06 5.60 5.35
N LEU A 55 7.08 5.88 4.55
CA LEU A 55 8.46 6.07 5.00
C LEU A 55 8.78 7.51 5.43
N GLU A 56 8.02 8.49 4.92
CA GLU A 56 8.19 9.91 5.25
C GLU A 56 6.84 10.59 5.55
N PRO A 57 6.03 10.02 6.47
CA PRO A 57 4.72 10.56 6.77
C PRO A 57 4.85 11.96 7.39
N ARG A 58 3.95 12.85 7.00
CA ARG A 58 3.86 14.21 7.55
C ARG A 58 2.43 14.67 7.65
N TRP A 59 2.14 15.40 8.73
CA TRP A 59 0.86 16.05 8.95
C TRP A 59 0.73 17.30 8.08
N ILE A 60 -0.36 17.42 7.33
CA ILE A 60 -0.65 18.58 6.47
C ILE A 60 -2.00 19.16 6.88
N ALA A 61 -1.99 20.38 7.39
CA ALA A 61 -3.19 21.15 7.67
C ALA A 61 -3.60 21.99 6.45
N PHE A 62 -4.90 22.19 6.27
CA PHE A 62 -5.44 22.97 5.15
C PHE A 62 -6.84 23.51 5.48
N GLY A 63 -7.23 24.62 4.86
CA GLY A 63 -8.55 25.24 5.00
C GLY A 63 -9.56 24.82 3.92
N SER A 64 -9.11 24.36 2.75
CA SER A 64 -10.01 24.02 1.63
C SER A 64 -9.58 22.78 0.83
N ILE A 65 -10.51 22.21 0.05
CA ILE A 65 -10.24 21.05 -0.84
C ILE A 65 -9.12 21.40 -1.84
N SER A 66 -9.17 22.59 -2.44
CA SER A 66 -8.18 23.02 -3.43
C SER A 66 -6.79 23.27 -2.81
N GLU A 67 -6.75 23.73 -1.56
CA GLU A 67 -5.51 23.87 -0.82
C GLU A 67 -4.88 22.52 -0.47
N ALA A 68 -5.69 21.55 0.00
CA ALA A 68 -5.25 20.17 0.22
C ALA A 68 -4.64 19.56 -1.04
N ALA A 69 -5.34 19.63 -2.17
CA ALA A 69 -4.85 19.09 -3.43
C ALA A 69 -3.56 19.80 -3.90
N ARG A 70 -3.46 21.12 -3.72
CA ARG A 70 -2.24 21.89 -4.02
C ARG A 70 -1.06 21.43 -3.16
N ALA A 71 -1.27 21.25 -1.86
CA ALA A 71 -0.21 20.81 -0.94
C ALA A 71 0.40 19.47 -1.37
N LEU A 72 -0.44 18.49 -1.75
CA LEU A 72 0.02 17.20 -2.27
C LEU A 72 0.76 17.35 -3.62
N LYS A 73 0.20 18.13 -4.56
CA LYS A 73 0.81 18.35 -5.89
C LYS A 73 2.17 19.06 -5.83
N THR A 74 2.38 19.95 -4.85
CA THR A 74 3.68 20.61 -4.63
C THR A 74 4.75 19.62 -4.19
N ILE A 75 4.37 18.56 -3.47
CA ILE A 75 5.32 17.55 -2.98
C ILE A 75 5.68 16.56 -4.11
N GLN A 76 4.68 15.99 -4.79
CA GLN A 76 4.89 15.13 -5.97
C GLN A 76 3.61 14.91 -6.77
N ARG A 77 3.73 14.19 -7.89
CA ARG A 77 2.63 13.94 -8.84
C ARG A 77 1.69 12.79 -8.44
N ASN A 78 2.22 11.65 -7.99
CA ASN A 78 1.45 10.40 -7.86
C ASN A 78 1.03 10.17 -6.41
N TRP A 79 -0.28 10.02 -6.18
CA TRP A 79 -0.86 9.86 -4.86
C TRP A 79 -1.96 8.80 -4.86
N ALA A 80 -1.90 7.87 -3.91
CA ALA A 80 -2.96 6.94 -3.57
C ALA A 80 -3.67 7.40 -2.28
N LEU A 81 -4.99 7.44 -2.31
CA LEU A 81 -5.80 7.67 -1.13
C LEU A 81 -5.95 6.34 -0.36
N HIS A 82 -5.45 6.31 0.87
CA HIS A 82 -5.80 5.27 1.83
C HIS A 82 -7.17 5.58 2.45
N PRO A 83 -8.12 4.62 2.44
CA PRO A 83 -9.45 4.81 3.00
C PRO A 83 -9.40 5.36 4.43
N GLY A 84 -10.20 6.37 4.69
CA GLY A 84 -10.29 7.00 6.00
C GLY A 84 -11.72 7.42 6.34
N ARG A 85 -11.94 8.03 7.50
CA ARG A 85 -13.29 8.33 8.03
C ARG A 85 -14.07 9.35 7.19
N HIS A 86 -13.37 10.25 6.48
CA HIS A 86 -13.96 11.37 5.74
C HIS A 86 -14.11 11.12 4.23
N HIS A 87 -14.71 9.98 3.85
CA HIS A 87 -14.78 9.48 2.47
C HIS A 87 -15.17 10.53 1.42
N ARG A 88 -16.29 11.23 1.61
CA ARG A 88 -16.79 12.21 0.62
C ARG A 88 -15.81 13.36 0.39
N ARG A 89 -15.21 13.89 1.47
CA ARG A 89 -14.26 15.00 1.36
C ARG A 89 -12.92 14.54 0.80
N ALA A 90 -12.46 13.35 1.17
CA ALA A 90 -11.26 12.75 0.60
C ALA A 90 -11.43 12.51 -0.91
N ALA A 91 -12.60 12.02 -1.36
CA ALA A 91 -12.90 11.86 -2.79
C ALA A 91 -12.79 13.18 -3.56
N LEU A 92 -13.38 14.27 -3.03
CA LEU A 92 -13.29 15.60 -3.67
C LEU A 92 -11.85 16.14 -3.76
N ILE A 93 -10.99 15.82 -2.79
CA ILE A 93 -9.55 16.15 -2.86
C ILE A 93 -8.89 15.28 -3.93
N ALA A 94 -9.17 13.97 -3.95
CA ALA A 94 -8.60 13.02 -4.90
C ALA A 94 -8.95 13.36 -6.36
N GLU A 95 -10.16 13.86 -6.63
CA GLU A 95 -10.61 14.33 -7.95
C GLU A 95 -9.75 15.49 -8.50
N GLN A 96 -9.09 16.27 -7.63
CA GLN A 96 -8.20 17.36 -8.03
C GLN A 96 -6.71 16.96 -8.15
N LEU A 97 -6.39 15.68 -7.90
CA LEU A 97 -5.05 15.11 -8.04
C LEU A 97 -4.86 14.47 -9.41
N PRO A 98 -3.61 14.38 -9.92
CA PRO A 98 -3.32 13.61 -11.13
C PRO A 98 -3.79 12.16 -11.00
N HIS A 99 -4.43 11.64 -12.05
CA HIS A 99 -4.97 10.29 -12.07
C HIS A 99 -3.87 9.21 -11.99
N VAL A 100 -3.98 8.33 -11.01
CA VAL A 100 -3.19 7.08 -10.90
C VAL A 100 -4.07 5.94 -11.38
N SER A 101 -3.70 5.32 -12.51
CA SER A 101 -4.59 4.36 -13.18
C SER A 101 -4.80 3.05 -12.42
N ALA A 102 -3.82 2.65 -11.58
CA ALA A 102 -3.85 1.43 -10.77
C ALA A 102 -4.38 0.19 -11.52
N LYS A 103 -4.07 0.10 -12.83
CA LYS A 103 -4.56 -0.97 -13.70
C LYS A 103 -4.06 -2.33 -13.21
N PRO A 104 -4.89 -3.38 -13.25
CA PRO A 104 -4.42 -4.72 -12.93
C PRO A 104 -3.26 -5.12 -13.84
N LEU A 105 -2.23 -5.72 -13.27
CA LEU A 105 -1.07 -6.24 -13.98
C LEU A 105 -1.43 -7.52 -14.73
N ARG A 106 -0.84 -7.70 -15.92
CA ARG A 106 -0.79 -9.00 -16.59
C ARG A 106 0.56 -9.62 -16.26
N PHE A 107 0.60 -10.71 -15.49
CA PHE A 107 1.85 -11.43 -15.24
C PHE A 107 2.43 -11.94 -16.57
N PRO A 108 3.76 -11.88 -16.82
CA PRO A 108 4.85 -11.50 -15.90
C PRO A 108 5.30 -10.03 -16.04
N ALA A 109 4.41 -9.08 -16.34
CA ALA A 109 4.79 -7.66 -16.39
C ALA A 109 5.44 -7.20 -15.07
N PRO A 110 6.51 -6.38 -15.12
CA PRO A 110 7.20 -5.92 -13.92
C PRO A 110 6.32 -4.98 -13.09
N ALA A 111 6.65 -4.86 -11.80
CA ALA A 111 6.05 -3.85 -10.94
C ALA A 111 6.32 -2.42 -11.49
N PRO A 112 5.41 -1.45 -11.28
CA PRO A 112 5.66 -0.07 -11.62
C PRO A 112 6.91 0.47 -10.91
N THR A 113 7.75 1.22 -11.63
CA THR A 113 8.95 1.84 -11.08
C THR A 113 8.73 3.28 -10.63
N ALA A 114 7.62 3.90 -11.04
CA ALA A 114 7.28 5.26 -10.63
C ALA A 114 6.95 5.28 -9.12
N PRO A 115 7.47 6.25 -8.35
CA PRO A 115 7.12 6.39 -6.95
C PRO A 115 5.62 6.69 -6.81
N LEU A 116 5.02 6.15 -5.76
CA LEU A 116 3.64 6.37 -5.39
C LEU A 116 3.56 6.80 -3.93
N GLY A 117 3.16 8.05 -3.70
CA GLY A 117 2.84 8.54 -2.37
C GLY A 117 1.49 8.01 -1.91
N ALA A 118 1.27 8.03 -0.60
CA ALA A 118 0.01 7.67 0.02
C ALA A 118 -0.45 8.79 0.95
N TRP A 119 -1.77 8.95 1.10
CA TRP A 119 -2.34 9.93 2.02
C TRP A 119 -3.69 9.46 2.54
N THR A 120 -4.09 9.95 3.71
CA THR A 120 -5.43 9.73 4.27
C THR A 120 -5.93 11.00 4.95
N LEU A 121 -7.25 11.19 4.92
CA LEU A 121 -7.91 12.31 5.57
C LEU A 121 -8.33 11.92 7.00
N VAL A 122 -7.63 12.48 7.99
CA VAL A 122 -7.80 12.15 9.42
C VAL A 122 -8.89 13.00 10.05
N GLU A 123 -8.93 14.29 9.72
CA GLU A 123 -9.96 15.24 10.12
C GLU A 123 -10.35 16.11 8.91
N PRO A 124 -11.46 16.89 8.94
CA PRO A 124 -11.85 17.71 7.80
C PRO A 124 -10.81 18.72 7.30
N GLY A 125 -9.88 19.16 8.15
CA GLY A 125 -8.79 20.10 7.80
C GLY A 125 -7.38 19.54 8.03
N LEU A 126 -7.25 18.23 8.23
CA LEU A 126 -5.98 17.59 8.56
C LEU A 126 -5.84 16.24 7.86
N MET A 127 -4.76 16.08 7.10
CA MET A 127 -4.38 14.81 6.48
C MET A 127 -3.01 14.35 6.99
N LEU A 128 -2.79 13.04 6.91
CA LEU A 128 -1.47 12.45 6.94
C LEU A 128 -1.09 12.07 5.51
N ALA A 129 0.11 12.42 5.06
CA ALA A 129 0.60 12.08 3.74
C ALA A 129 2.06 11.66 3.78
N SER A 130 2.44 10.67 2.98
CA SER A 130 3.83 10.25 2.81
C SER A 130 4.19 10.23 1.32
N PRO A 131 5.20 11.00 0.89
CA PRO A 131 5.61 10.97 -0.50
C PRO A 131 6.36 9.70 -0.88
N ARG A 132 7.02 9.04 0.08
CA ARG A 132 7.72 7.77 -0.14
C ARG A 132 7.02 6.66 0.61
N CYS A 133 6.75 5.57 -0.10
CA CYS A 133 6.20 4.34 0.45
C CYS A 133 7.10 3.16 0.09
N SER A 134 6.99 2.05 0.83
CA SER A 134 7.74 0.82 0.54
C SER A 134 7.19 0.07 -0.67
N SER A 135 5.93 0.31 -1.05
CA SER A 135 5.30 -0.34 -2.21
C SER A 135 4.95 0.67 -3.31
N PRO A 136 5.15 0.32 -4.60
CA PRO A 136 4.70 1.13 -5.73
C PRO A 136 3.20 0.94 -6.05
N PHE A 137 2.50 0.10 -5.28
CA PHE A 137 1.07 -0.18 -5.46
C PHE A 137 0.23 0.55 -4.40
N PRO A 138 -0.99 1.03 -4.74
CA PRO A 138 -1.90 1.61 -3.75
C PRO A 138 -2.13 0.66 -2.57
N ASP A 139 -1.88 1.13 -1.35
CA ASP A 139 -1.89 0.35 -0.10
C ASP A 139 -1.06 -0.95 -0.14
N GLY A 140 -0.13 -1.05 -1.08
CA GLY A 140 0.69 -2.23 -1.31
C GLY A 140 -0.03 -3.41 -1.95
N VAL A 141 -1.25 -3.23 -2.46
CA VAL A 141 -2.06 -4.32 -3.03
C VAL A 141 -1.78 -4.47 -4.53
N VAL A 142 -1.21 -5.62 -4.92
CA VAL A 142 -1.01 -5.96 -6.33
C VAL A 142 -2.30 -6.56 -6.89
N ARG A 143 -2.88 -5.91 -7.90
CA ARG A 143 -4.04 -6.45 -8.63
C ARG A 143 -3.57 -7.08 -9.94
N PHE A 144 -4.06 -8.27 -10.23
CA PHE A 144 -3.77 -8.98 -11.48
C PHE A 144 -5.00 -9.12 -12.37
N VAL A 145 -4.78 -9.20 -13.68
CA VAL A 145 -5.76 -9.76 -14.61
C VAL A 145 -5.75 -11.28 -14.42
N GLU A 146 -6.77 -11.79 -13.74
CA GLU A 146 -6.86 -13.21 -13.38
C GLU A 146 -7.12 -14.12 -14.60
N ASP A 147 -6.51 -15.30 -14.59
CA ASP A 147 -6.93 -16.45 -15.38
C ASP A 147 -7.93 -17.28 -14.56
N ARG A 148 -9.12 -17.50 -15.12
CA ARG A 148 -10.22 -18.23 -14.47
C ARG A 148 -10.48 -19.61 -15.07
N GLU A 149 -9.77 -19.97 -16.14
CA GLU A 149 -9.99 -21.21 -16.89
C GLU A 149 -8.80 -22.17 -16.74
N GLY A 150 -7.57 -21.64 -16.84
CA GLY A 150 -6.34 -22.44 -16.81
C GLY A 150 -6.00 -23.06 -15.46
N PRO A 151 -5.86 -22.26 -14.38
CA PRO A 151 -5.34 -22.77 -13.11
C PRO A 151 -6.40 -23.54 -12.30
N PRO A 152 -5.99 -24.56 -11.53
CA PRO A 152 -6.91 -25.43 -10.78
C PRO A 152 -7.54 -24.75 -9.55
N ASN A 153 -7.00 -23.61 -9.10
CA ASN A 153 -7.49 -22.81 -7.98
C ASN A 153 -6.91 -21.39 -8.05
N ARG A 154 -7.30 -20.45 -7.17
CA ARG A 154 -6.77 -19.06 -7.17
C ARG A 154 -5.45 -18.85 -6.43
N ALA A 155 -4.80 -19.88 -5.90
CA ALA A 155 -3.54 -19.76 -5.15
C ALA A 155 -2.36 -19.33 -6.04
N TYR A 156 -2.45 -19.51 -7.36
CA TYR A 156 -1.44 -19.03 -8.33
C TYR A 156 -1.18 -17.53 -8.19
N LEU A 157 -2.19 -16.74 -7.78
CA LEU A 157 -2.06 -15.30 -7.58
C LEU A 157 -1.02 -14.93 -6.52
N LYS A 158 -0.87 -15.77 -5.48
CA LYS A 158 0.15 -15.57 -4.44
C LYS A 158 1.56 -15.70 -5.01
N LEU A 159 1.76 -16.68 -5.90
CA LEU A 159 3.06 -16.87 -6.54
C LEU A 159 3.33 -15.77 -7.57
N TRP A 160 2.33 -15.36 -8.35
CA TRP A 160 2.44 -14.18 -9.22
C TRP A 160 2.86 -12.94 -8.46
N GLU A 161 2.20 -12.63 -7.33
CA GLU A 161 2.55 -11.50 -6.48
C GLU A 161 4.00 -11.60 -5.98
N ALA A 162 4.38 -12.75 -5.41
CA ALA A 162 5.72 -12.97 -4.90
C ALA A 162 6.80 -12.77 -5.99
N LEU A 163 6.63 -13.39 -7.16
CA LEU A 163 7.58 -13.28 -8.26
C LEU A 163 7.63 -11.85 -8.85
N THR A 164 6.50 -11.15 -8.91
CA THR A 164 6.43 -9.74 -9.32
C THR A 164 7.17 -8.82 -8.33
N LEU A 165 7.01 -9.03 -7.03
CA LEU A 165 7.69 -8.24 -5.99
C LEU A 165 9.19 -8.55 -5.91
N ILE A 166 9.58 -9.81 -6.09
CA ILE A 166 11.00 -10.23 -6.19
C ILE A 166 11.66 -9.68 -7.47
N GLY A 167 10.87 -9.42 -8.52
CA GLY A 167 11.36 -8.95 -9.81
C GLY A 167 12.08 -10.03 -10.62
N ARG A 168 11.88 -11.32 -10.26
CA ARG A 168 12.44 -12.48 -10.93
C ARG A 168 11.42 -13.61 -10.93
N HIS A 169 11.32 -14.31 -12.05
CA HIS A 169 10.51 -15.51 -12.20
C HIS A 169 11.30 -16.57 -12.98
N PRO A 170 10.90 -17.86 -12.89
CA PRO A 170 11.51 -18.92 -13.68
C PRO A 170 11.46 -18.65 -15.18
N ARG A 171 12.50 -19.07 -15.89
CA ARG A 171 12.63 -18.97 -17.35
C ARG A 171 12.46 -20.35 -18.00
N PRO A 172 12.09 -20.40 -19.30
CA PRO A 172 12.05 -21.66 -20.03
C PRO A 172 13.35 -22.45 -19.89
N GLY A 173 13.25 -23.72 -19.49
CA GLY A 173 14.37 -24.62 -19.27
C GLY A 173 14.96 -24.62 -17.86
N GLU A 174 14.53 -23.72 -16.96
CA GLU A 174 14.91 -23.78 -15.55
C GLU A 174 14.12 -24.87 -14.80
N VAL A 175 14.76 -25.52 -13.82
CA VAL A 175 14.13 -26.56 -13.00
C VAL A 175 13.50 -25.92 -11.77
N CYS A 176 12.21 -26.13 -11.59
CA CYS A 176 11.45 -25.68 -10.42
C CYS A 176 10.97 -26.88 -9.60
N LEU A 177 10.94 -26.73 -8.27
CA LEU A 177 10.41 -27.72 -7.35
C LEU A 177 9.23 -27.10 -6.58
N ASP A 178 8.02 -27.64 -6.75
CA ASP A 178 6.81 -27.26 -6.02
C ASP A 178 6.48 -28.32 -4.96
N LEU A 179 6.88 -28.05 -3.72
CA LEU A 179 6.72 -28.98 -2.60
C LEU A 179 5.30 -28.88 -2.03
N GLY A 180 4.54 -29.98 -2.11
CA GLY A 180 3.13 -29.99 -1.68
C GLY A 180 2.18 -29.39 -2.72
N ALA A 181 2.51 -29.55 -4.01
CA ALA A 181 1.86 -28.89 -5.14
C ALA A 181 0.34 -29.05 -5.25
N SER A 182 -0.27 -30.11 -4.71
CA SER A 182 -1.69 -30.42 -4.94
C SER A 182 -2.62 -29.27 -4.51
N PRO A 183 -3.57 -28.83 -5.36
CA PRO A 183 -3.97 -29.42 -6.65
C PRO A 183 -3.27 -28.81 -7.89
N GLY A 184 -2.20 -28.02 -7.72
CA GLY A 184 -1.30 -27.60 -8.79
C GLY A 184 -1.31 -26.11 -9.11
N GLY A 185 -1.82 -25.26 -8.21
CA GLY A 185 -1.97 -23.82 -8.49
C GLY A 185 -0.63 -23.10 -8.71
N TRP A 186 0.40 -23.45 -7.93
CA TRP A 186 1.74 -22.88 -8.08
C TRP A 186 2.51 -23.57 -9.21
N THR A 187 2.43 -24.90 -9.30
CA THR A 187 2.95 -25.67 -10.44
C THR A 187 2.49 -25.13 -11.79
N TRP A 188 1.24 -24.67 -11.93
CA TRP A 188 0.76 -24.09 -13.19
C TRP A 188 1.48 -22.79 -13.60
N VAL A 189 2.00 -22.04 -12.63
CA VAL A 189 2.77 -20.80 -12.88
C VAL A 189 4.21 -21.09 -13.28
N LEU A 190 4.80 -22.16 -12.72
CA LEU A 190 6.21 -22.53 -12.84
C LEU A 190 6.50 -23.25 -14.16
#